data_AF-A0A8H6MRE1-F1
#
_entry.id   AF-A0A8H6MRE1-F1
#
_cell.length_a   1.000
_cell.length_b   1.000
_cell.length_c   1.000
_cell.angle_alpha   90.00
_cell.angle_beta   90.00
_cell.angle_gamma   90.00
#
_symmetry.space_group_name_H-M   'P 1'
#
loop_
_entity.id
_entity.type
_entity.pdbx_description
1 polymer ?
#
loop_
_entity_poly.entity_id
_entity_poly.type
_entity_poly.pdbx_seq_one_letter_code
_entity_poly.pdbx_strand_id
1 'polypeptide(L)'
;MSPWPTRQKGEPLPRELTDPQLNDRPGVTITDFDEIALRIPRQGHFVGDTPKENTENPITNHFSLQTLERNFRHVNQASASAVDSLQEFKTVAEFPKALSSTLILKCASFTVHDLTCALRNTKCSRCRHFGDYLYLITAERLCYPCWRSSPAHVPKRLKARKLSDDVLEKVPHAWGLPGRYGHKTHTLAEPMAVFHRPSLLAYLGEDDDSEPETRRQLLVEGGRWQRFRSFWDPFPIRFLVTMRAPYWDRPANSFVGGFFCLACLFQPKITDRQNRPSLGMIMYGHLLYWGCPWRRYTREGFGEHLEEFGEIESYWEQHGSPDLLERIEEDEDKPCWPPFDHSDYRSLDHPIDPLTYFPQDI
;
A
#
# COMPACT_ATOMS: atom_id res chain seq x y z
N MET A 1 -9.10 -14.53 34.48
CA MET A 1 -8.58 -14.49 33.10
C MET A 1 -8.46 -15.94 32.65
N SER A 2 -9.35 -16.39 31.77
CA SER A 2 -9.31 -17.78 31.28
C SER A 2 -8.23 -17.90 30.19
N PRO A 3 -7.43 -18.97 30.18
CA PRO A 3 -6.41 -19.15 29.16
C PRO A 3 -7.05 -19.45 27.80
N TRP A 4 -6.51 -18.84 26.74
CA TRP A 4 -6.88 -19.13 25.36
C TRP A 4 -6.59 -20.60 25.01
N PRO A 5 -7.42 -21.26 24.19
CA PRO A 5 -7.19 -22.65 23.83
C PRO A 5 -5.95 -22.77 22.95
N THR A 6 -4.99 -23.56 23.40
CA THR A 6 -3.82 -23.97 22.64
C THR A 6 -4.28 -24.77 21.42
N ARG A 7 -4.11 -24.20 20.22
CA ARG A 7 -4.52 -24.83 18.96
C ARG A 7 -3.71 -26.11 18.73
N GLN A 8 -4.39 -27.25 18.58
CA GLN A 8 -3.73 -28.52 18.27
C GLN A 8 -3.16 -28.50 16.84
N LYS A 9 -1.93 -29.01 16.67
CA LYS A 9 -1.32 -29.22 15.34
C LYS A 9 -2.22 -30.11 14.49
N GLY A 10 -2.86 -29.54 13.48
CA GLY A 10 -3.67 -30.27 12.51
C GLY A 10 -5.09 -29.74 12.29
N GLU A 11 -5.56 -28.77 13.08
CA GLU A 11 -6.90 -28.22 12.86
C GLU A 11 -6.94 -27.29 11.63
N PRO A 12 -7.78 -27.60 10.60
CA PRO A 12 -7.95 -26.73 9.44
C PRO A 12 -8.47 -25.36 9.87
N LEU A 13 -8.10 -24.32 9.11
CA LEU A 13 -8.55 -22.96 9.37
C LEU A 13 -10.09 -22.86 9.37
N PRO A 14 -10.67 -21.89 10.11
CA PRO A 14 -12.11 -21.61 10.03
C PRO A 14 -12.52 -21.45 8.57
N ARG A 15 -13.58 -22.16 8.15
CA ARG A 15 -14.09 -22.21 6.76
C ARG A 15 -14.36 -20.84 6.13
N GLU A 16 -14.51 -19.79 6.95
CA GLU A 16 -14.75 -18.41 6.51
C GLU A 16 -13.52 -17.75 5.85
N LEU A 17 -12.31 -18.33 5.97
CA LEU A 17 -11.08 -17.84 5.32
C LEU A 17 -10.63 -18.69 4.12
N THR A 18 -11.42 -19.71 3.75
CA THR A 18 -11.14 -20.60 2.63
C THR A 18 -12.33 -20.56 1.68
N ASP A 19 -12.60 -19.41 1.06
CA ASP A 19 -13.43 -19.43 -0.15
C ASP A 19 -12.56 -19.97 -1.30
N PRO A 20 -12.82 -21.18 -1.82
CA PRO A 20 -12.02 -21.77 -2.89
C PRO A 20 -12.07 -20.93 -4.17
N GLN A 21 -13.07 -20.07 -4.34
CA GLN A 21 -13.24 -19.27 -5.56
C GLN A 21 -12.17 -18.19 -5.76
N LEU A 22 -11.47 -17.76 -4.71
CA LEU A 22 -10.37 -16.79 -4.80
C LEU A 22 -9.01 -17.44 -5.07
N ASN A 23 -8.81 -18.71 -4.70
CA ASN A 23 -7.50 -19.37 -4.77
C ASN A 23 -7.23 -20.09 -6.11
N ASP A 24 -8.26 -20.40 -6.89
CA ASP A 24 -8.15 -21.27 -8.08
C ASP A 24 -8.24 -20.52 -9.44
N ARG A 25 -8.07 -19.20 -9.48
CA ARG A 25 -7.85 -18.49 -10.76
C ARG A 25 -6.34 -18.39 -11.05
N PRO A 26 -5.74 -19.32 -11.83
CA PRO A 26 -4.36 -19.17 -12.26
C PRO A 26 -4.23 -17.88 -13.09
N GLY A 27 -3.45 -16.92 -12.59
CA GLY A 27 -3.03 -15.74 -13.36
C GLY A 27 -3.36 -14.38 -12.75
N VAL A 28 -4.14 -14.30 -11.68
CA VAL A 28 -4.46 -13.01 -11.05
C VAL A 28 -3.24 -12.49 -10.29
N THR A 29 -2.71 -11.35 -10.73
CA THR A 29 -1.61 -10.65 -10.07
C THR A 29 -2.20 -9.51 -9.28
N ILE A 30 -2.10 -9.56 -7.94
CA ILE A 30 -2.59 -8.49 -7.07
C ILE A 30 -1.55 -7.37 -7.10
N THR A 31 -1.76 -6.41 -8.01
CA THR A 31 -0.95 -5.18 -8.12
C THR A 31 -1.56 -4.03 -7.33
N ASP A 32 -2.86 -4.10 -7.03
CA ASP A 32 -3.61 -3.19 -6.15
C ASP A 32 -4.77 -3.98 -5.49
N PHE A 33 -5.23 -3.54 -4.32
CA PHE A 33 -6.32 -4.15 -3.55
C PHE A 33 -7.72 -4.01 -4.20
N ASP A 34 -7.80 -3.65 -5.48
CA ASP A 34 -9.06 -3.33 -6.17
C ASP A 34 -10.01 -4.53 -6.31
N GLU A 35 -9.52 -5.75 -6.10
CA GLU A 35 -10.29 -6.98 -6.29
C GLU A 35 -10.95 -7.54 -5.01
N ILE A 36 -10.70 -6.93 -3.85
CA ILE A 36 -11.26 -7.41 -2.57
C ILE A 36 -12.42 -6.49 -2.15
N ALA A 37 -13.62 -6.78 -2.65
CA ALA A 37 -14.85 -6.10 -2.24
C ALA A 37 -15.64 -6.96 -1.23
N LEU A 38 -15.82 -6.47 0.00
CA LEU A 38 -16.87 -6.98 0.90
C LEU A 38 -18.21 -6.34 0.53
N ARG A 39 -19.31 -7.07 0.78
CA ARG A 39 -20.68 -6.55 0.58
C ARG A 39 -20.91 -5.33 1.47
N ILE A 40 -21.46 -4.27 0.88
CA ILE A 40 -21.84 -3.01 1.56
C ILE A 40 -22.82 -3.33 2.71
N PRO A 41 -22.67 -2.74 3.91
CA PRO A 41 -23.64 -2.91 4.98
C PRO A 41 -25.03 -2.39 4.57
N ARG A 42 -26.08 -3.15 4.92
CA ARG A 42 -27.48 -2.74 4.70
C ARG A 42 -27.81 -1.55 5.60
N GLN A 43 -28.29 -0.46 5.02
CA GLN A 43 -28.78 0.70 5.76
C GLN A 43 -30.10 0.36 6.47
N GLY A 44 -30.08 0.35 7.80
CA GLY A 44 -31.29 0.42 8.63
C GLY A 44 -31.44 1.85 9.13
N HIS A 45 -32.56 2.50 8.81
CA HIS A 45 -32.85 3.85 9.29
C HIS A 45 -33.35 3.79 10.75
N PHE A 46 -32.67 4.50 11.65
CA PHE A 46 -33.26 4.92 12.93
C PHE A 46 -33.02 6.42 13.12
N VAL A 47 -34.07 7.12 13.52
CA VAL A 47 -34.09 8.56 13.81
C VAL A 47 -33.87 8.71 15.31
N GLY A 48 -32.61 8.83 15.71
CA GLY A 48 -32.23 9.32 17.03
C GLY A 48 -31.22 10.43 16.82
N ASP A 49 -31.58 11.65 17.24
CA ASP A 49 -30.71 12.82 17.14
C ASP A 49 -29.45 12.57 17.98
N THR A 50 -28.35 12.21 17.33
CA THR A 50 -27.04 12.28 17.97
C THR A 50 -26.61 13.75 18.06
N PRO A 51 -26.02 14.19 19.18
CA PRO A 51 -25.57 15.57 19.34
C PRO A 51 -24.57 15.90 18.23
N LYS A 52 -24.85 16.97 17.48
CA LYS A 52 -24.10 17.40 16.29
C LYS A 52 -22.74 18.05 16.60
N GLU A 53 -22.20 17.85 17.79
CA GLU A 53 -20.97 18.52 18.19
C GLU A 53 -19.73 17.67 17.93
N ASN A 54 -18.75 18.33 17.31
CA ASN A 54 -17.44 17.84 16.87
C ASN A 54 -16.50 17.39 18.02
N THR A 55 -17.05 16.89 19.13
CA THR A 55 -16.24 16.32 20.20
C THR A 55 -15.74 14.95 19.76
N GLU A 56 -14.42 14.80 19.69
CA GLU A 56 -13.75 13.51 19.51
C GLU A 56 -14.42 12.46 20.41
N ASN A 57 -14.91 11.37 19.82
CA ASN A 57 -15.64 10.37 20.59
C ASN A 57 -14.61 9.47 21.29
N PRO A 58 -14.61 9.36 22.63
CA PRO A 58 -13.63 8.55 23.34
C PRO A 58 -13.64 7.07 22.90
N ILE A 59 -14.77 6.57 22.38
CA ILE A 59 -14.88 5.20 21.89
C ILE A 59 -13.92 4.97 20.71
N THR A 60 -13.92 5.86 19.72
CA THR A 60 -13.14 5.64 18.50
C THR A 60 -11.64 5.84 18.70
N ASN A 61 -11.23 6.53 19.77
CA ASN A 61 -9.85 6.71 20.20
C ASN A 61 -9.26 5.50 20.94
N HIS A 62 -10.09 4.55 21.37
CA HIS A 62 -9.63 3.41 22.18
C HIS A 62 -9.85 2.06 21.50
N PHE A 63 -10.76 1.98 20.53
CA PHE A 63 -11.04 0.71 19.87
C PHE A 63 -10.44 0.62 18.46
N SER A 64 -9.83 -0.54 18.19
CA SER A 64 -9.45 -0.93 16.84
C SER A 64 -10.69 -1.18 15.98
N LEU A 65 -10.53 -1.08 14.65
CA LEU A 65 -11.59 -1.46 13.71
C LEU A 65 -12.07 -2.90 13.91
N GLN A 66 -11.17 -3.83 14.21
CA GLN A 66 -11.54 -5.21 14.46
C GLN A 66 -12.44 -5.36 15.67
N THR A 67 -12.14 -4.66 16.77
CA THR A 67 -12.95 -4.73 17.99
C THR A 67 -14.33 -4.14 17.76
N LEU A 68 -14.42 -2.99 17.08
CA LEU A 68 -15.72 -2.36 16.83
C LEU A 68 -16.55 -3.14 15.83
N GLU A 69 -15.98 -3.51 14.69
CA GLU A 69 -16.73 -4.14 13.60
C GLU A 69 -17.06 -5.60 13.93
N ARG A 70 -16.08 -6.44 14.27
CA ARG A 70 -16.33 -7.88 14.48
C ARG A 70 -16.99 -8.19 15.81
N ASN A 71 -16.60 -7.49 16.87
CA ASN A 71 -17.04 -7.88 18.22
C ASN A 71 -18.23 -7.05 18.67
N PHE A 72 -18.15 -5.72 18.65
CA PHE A 72 -19.15 -4.87 19.30
C PHE A 72 -20.40 -4.64 18.43
N ARG A 73 -20.23 -4.35 17.13
CA ARG A 73 -21.34 -4.05 16.21
C ARG A 73 -22.32 -5.22 16.08
N HIS A 74 -21.85 -6.46 16.23
CA HIS A 74 -22.66 -7.66 16.06
C HIS A 74 -23.35 -8.18 17.34
N VAL A 75 -23.15 -7.53 18.51
CA VAL A 75 -23.75 -8.00 19.76
C VAL A 75 -25.28 -7.86 19.76
N ASN A 76 -25.80 -6.72 19.34
CA ASN A 76 -27.23 -6.43 19.23
C ASN A 76 -27.49 -5.21 18.33
N GLN A 77 -28.76 -4.93 18.02
CA GLN A 77 -29.15 -3.81 17.14
C GLN A 77 -28.78 -2.43 17.72
N ALA A 78 -28.83 -2.25 19.04
CA ALA A 78 -28.47 -1.00 19.68
C ALA A 78 -26.96 -0.72 19.54
N SER A 79 -26.11 -1.73 19.75
CA SER A 79 -24.67 -1.63 19.51
C SER A 79 -24.35 -1.37 18.04
N ALA A 80 -25.06 -2.05 17.12
CA ALA A 80 -24.92 -1.79 15.69
C ALA A 80 -25.25 -0.33 15.35
N SER A 81 -26.40 0.16 15.83
CA SER A 81 -26.83 1.54 15.62
C SER A 81 -25.86 2.54 16.27
N ALA A 82 -25.30 2.23 17.44
CA ALA A 82 -24.31 3.08 18.10
C ALA A 82 -23.04 3.20 17.24
N VAL A 83 -22.47 2.08 16.76
CA VAL A 83 -21.29 2.08 15.88
C VAL A 83 -21.58 2.82 14.58
N ASP A 84 -22.71 2.52 13.94
CA ASP A 84 -23.11 3.12 12.67
C ASP A 84 -23.42 4.62 12.80
N SER A 85 -23.68 5.12 14.02
CA SER A 85 -23.87 6.55 14.29
C SER A 85 -22.56 7.33 14.41
N LEU A 86 -21.42 6.67 14.65
CA LEU A 86 -20.11 7.32 14.84
C LEU A 86 -19.62 7.93 13.52
N GLN A 87 -19.37 9.24 13.51
CA GLN A 87 -18.98 9.96 12.29
C GLN A 87 -17.65 9.47 11.70
N GLU A 88 -16.72 9.06 12.56
CA GLU A 88 -15.43 8.51 12.14
C GLU A 88 -15.59 7.15 11.48
N PHE A 89 -16.40 6.26 12.08
CA PHE A 89 -16.74 4.99 11.49
C PHE A 89 -17.46 5.16 10.15
N LYS A 90 -18.43 6.09 10.05
CA LYS A 90 -19.08 6.45 8.78
C LYS A 90 -18.05 6.87 7.72
N THR A 91 -17.10 7.74 8.08
CA THR A 91 -16.05 8.19 7.16
C THR A 91 -15.23 7.00 6.61
N VAL A 92 -14.89 6.04 7.47
CA VAL A 92 -14.17 4.82 7.07
C VAL A 92 -15.06 3.90 6.22
N ALA A 93 -16.32 3.76 6.58
CA ALA A 93 -17.29 2.92 5.87
C ALA A 93 -17.60 3.42 4.45
N GLU A 94 -17.51 4.73 4.22
CA GLU A 94 -17.58 5.34 2.88
C GLU A 94 -16.39 4.97 1.98
N PHE A 95 -15.32 4.39 2.53
CA PHE A 95 -14.24 3.76 1.76
C PHE A 95 -14.11 2.27 2.06
N PRO A 96 -15.00 1.43 1.48
CA PRO A 96 -15.07 0.00 1.76
C PRO A 96 -13.75 -0.74 1.58
N LYS A 97 -12.89 -0.28 0.65
CA LYS A 97 -11.59 -0.88 0.38
C LYS A 97 -10.65 -0.80 1.58
N ALA A 98 -10.55 0.36 2.25
CA ALA A 98 -9.72 0.50 3.44
C ALA A 98 -10.29 -0.27 4.64
N LEU A 99 -11.62 -0.22 4.82
CA LEU A 99 -12.30 -0.98 5.86
C LEU A 99 -12.06 -2.49 5.69
N SER A 100 -12.33 -3.02 4.50
CA SER A 100 -12.19 -4.44 4.19
C SER A 100 -10.74 -4.89 4.32
N SER A 101 -9.80 -4.12 3.75
CA SER A 101 -8.37 -4.45 3.82
C SER A 101 -7.89 -4.49 5.27
N THR A 102 -8.28 -3.53 6.10
CA THR A 102 -7.91 -3.51 7.53
C THR A 102 -8.43 -4.72 8.29
N LEU A 103 -9.68 -5.13 8.05
CA LEU A 103 -10.30 -6.29 8.71
C LEU A 103 -9.73 -7.63 8.23
N ILE A 104 -9.50 -7.76 6.92
CA ILE A 104 -8.98 -8.99 6.30
C ILE A 104 -7.50 -9.19 6.65
N LEU A 105 -6.70 -8.13 6.57
CA LEU A 105 -5.29 -8.16 6.98
C LEU A 105 -5.14 -8.12 8.50
N LYS A 106 -6.24 -8.10 9.26
CA LYS A 106 -6.23 -8.10 10.72
C LYS A 106 -5.27 -7.06 11.31
N CYS A 107 -5.27 -5.83 10.78
CA CYS A 107 -4.47 -4.77 11.38
C CYS A 107 -5.12 -4.36 12.71
N ALA A 108 -4.32 -4.30 13.78
CA ALA A 108 -4.80 -4.01 15.14
C ALA A 108 -4.04 -2.88 15.83
N SER A 109 -3.01 -2.34 15.18
CA SER A 109 -2.07 -1.37 15.74
C SER A 109 -2.53 0.09 15.73
N PHE A 110 -3.71 0.36 15.19
CA PHE A 110 -4.29 1.69 15.14
C PHE A 110 -5.80 1.63 15.37
N THR A 111 -6.33 2.76 15.80
CA THR A 111 -7.74 2.95 16.16
C THR A 111 -8.59 3.39 14.97
N VAL A 112 -9.91 3.39 15.13
CA VAL A 112 -10.80 3.96 14.09
C VAL A 112 -10.52 5.43 13.86
N HIS A 113 -10.19 6.16 14.93
CA HIS A 113 -9.80 7.55 14.85
C HIS A 113 -8.52 7.74 14.03
N ASP A 114 -7.47 6.95 14.28
CA ASP A 114 -6.20 7.04 13.56
C ASP A 114 -6.39 6.84 12.05
N LEU A 115 -7.16 5.83 11.66
CA LEU A 115 -7.48 5.60 10.24
C LEU A 115 -8.31 6.75 9.66
N THR A 116 -9.27 7.28 10.40
CA THR A 116 -10.08 8.42 9.95
C THR A 116 -9.22 9.66 9.75
N CYS A 117 -8.29 9.93 10.66
CA CYS A 117 -7.30 10.99 10.55
C CYS A 117 -6.40 10.78 9.33
N ALA A 118 -5.96 9.56 9.07
CA ALA A 118 -5.23 9.21 7.87
C ALA A 118 -6.05 9.40 6.59
N LEU A 119 -7.35 9.05 6.58
CA LEU A 119 -8.20 9.24 5.40
C LEU A 119 -8.53 10.72 5.16
N ARG A 120 -8.62 11.54 6.21
CA ARG A 120 -8.87 12.99 6.08
C ARG A 120 -7.62 13.81 5.76
N ASN A 121 -6.45 13.31 6.12
CA ASN A 121 -5.20 13.99 5.81
C ASN A 121 -4.90 13.86 4.31
N THR A 122 -4.33 14.90 3.70
CA THR A 122 -3.82 14.85 2.32
C THR A 122 -2.32 14.64 2.28
N LYS A 123 -1.62 14.91 3.39
CA LYS A 123 -0.16 15.03 3.44
C LYS A 123 0.52 13.70 3.75
N CYS A 124 1.62 13.44 3.07
CA CYS A 124 2.56 12.37 3.32
C CYS A 124 3.21 12.54 4.71
N SER A 125 3.31 11.46 5.48
CA SER A 125 3.91 11.45 6.82
C SER A 125 5.38 11.87 6.80
N ARG A 126 6.07 11.70 5.67
CA ARG A 126 7.51 11.99 5.53
C ARG A 126 7.80 13.36 4.91
N CYS A 127 7.34 13.61 3.69
CA CYS A 127 7.71 14.82 2.94
C CYS A 127 6.60 15.89 2.86
N ARG A 128 5.44 15.65 3.49
CA ARG A 128 4.28 16.54 3.50
C ARG A 128 3.62 16.84 2.14
N HIS A 129 4.16 16.38 1.01
CA HIS A 129 3.46 16.36 -0.28
C HIS A 129 2.22 15.46 -0.24
N PHE A 130 1.39 15.48 -1.28
CA PHE A 130 0.19 14.65 -1.34
C PHE A 130 0.50 13.15 -1.20
N GLY A 131 -0.10 12.50 -0.20
CA GLY A 131 0.09 11.09 0.09
C GLY A 131 -1.03 10.24 -0.48
N ASP A 132 -0.83 9.63 -1.64
CA ASP A 132 -1.82 8.82 -2.34
C ASP A 132 -1.85 7.34 -1.92
N TYR A 133 -0.89 6.91 -1.10
CA TYR A 133 -0.82 5.57 -0.54
C TYR A 133 -1.13 5.57 0.94
N LEU A 134 -1.88 4.56 1.40
CA LEU A 134 -2.13 4.28 2.80
C LEU A 134 -1.34 3.03 3.21
N TYR A 135 -0.48 3.17 4.22
CA TYR A 135 0.26 2.08 4.83
C TYR A 135 -0.54 1.48 5.98
N LEU A 136 -1.10 0.29 5.74
CA LEU A 136 -2.10 -0.35 6.57
C LEU A 136 -1.54 -0.93 7.88
N ILE A 137 -0.24 -0.87 8.16
CA ILE A 137 0.28 -1.30 9.48
C ILE A 137 0.19 -0.18 10.51
N THR A 138 0.46 1.07 10.11
CA THR A 138 0.47 2.23 11.04
C THR A 138 -0.56 3.29 10.68
N ALA A 139 -1.45 3.01 9.71
CA ALA A 139 -2.40 3.97 9.14
C ALA A 139 -1.73 5.28 8.67
N GLU A 140 -0.56 5.19 8.05
CA GLU A 140 0.16 6.37 7.57
C GLU A 140 -0.08 6.64 6.09
N ARG A 141 -0.23 7.93 5.72
CA ARG A 141 -0.23 8.35 4.33
C ARG A 141 1.17 8.55 3.79
N LEU A 142 1.42 8.07 2.58
CA LEU A 142 2.69 8.18 1.89
C LEU A 142 2.46 8.64 0.45
N CYS A 143 3.30 9.54 -0.05
CA CYS A 143 3.36 9.80 -1.48
C CYS A 143 4.10 8.65 -2.17
N TYR A 144 3.81 8.42 -3.46
CA TYR A 144 4.51 7.39 -4.26
C TYR A 144 6.05 7.38 -4.09
N PRO A 145 6.77 8.53 -4.17
CA PRO A 145 8.22 8.54 -4.00
C PRO A 145 8.68 8.07 -2.62
N CYS A 146 8.02 8.52 -1.54
CA CYS A 146 8.36 8.10 -0.19
C CYS A 146 7.98 6.65 0.06
N TRP A 147 6.82 6.19 -0.43
CA TRP A 147 6.43 4.79 -0.33
C TRP A 147 7.45 3.88 -1.02
N ARG A 148 7.87 4.21 -2.23
CA ARG A 148 8.83 3.39 -3.00
C ARG A 148 10.22 3.36 -2.39
N SER A 149 10.74 4.51 -1.97
CA SER A 149 12.13 4.65 -1.51
C SER A 149 12.33 4.32 -0.03
N SER A 150 11.32 4.53 0.83
CA SER A 150 11.47 4.43 2.28
C SER A 150 11.72 3.00 2.74
N PRO A 151 12.88 2.67 3.35
CA PRO A 151 13.12 1.35 3.91
C PRO A 151 12.19 1.03 5.10
N ALA A 152 11.70 2.07 5.79
CA ALA A 152 10.79 1.93 6.93
C ALA A 152 9.44 1.29 6.55
N HIS A 153 8.95 1.57 5.33
CA HIS A 153 7.66 1.07 4.84
C HIS A 153 7.77 -0.24 4.06
N VAL A 154 8.88 -0.95 4.18
CA VAL A 154 8.94 -2.35 3.73
C VAL A 154 8.68 -3.20 4.95
N PRO A 155 7.53 -3.86 5.01
CA PRO A 155 7.18 -4.65 6.17
C PRO A 155 8.16 -5.84 6.28
N LYS A 156 8.43 -6.24 7.52
CA LYS A 156 9.35 -7.32 7.82
C LYS A 156 8.60 -8.62 8.02
N ARG A 157 9.11 -9.69 7.40
CA ARG A 157 8.62 -11.04 7.64
C ARG A 157 9.40 -11.64 8.78
N LEU A 158 8.67 -12.25 9.70
CA LEU A 158 9.24 -13.14 10.69
C LEU A 158 8.67 -14.52 10.41
N LYS A 159 9.54 -15.52 10.35
CA LYS A 159 9.07 -16.91 10.24
C LYS A 159 8.34 -17.21 11.54
N ALA A 160 7.02 -17.39 11.46
CA ALA A 160 6.09 -17.51 12.58
C ALA A 160 6.43 -18.60 13.62
N ARG A 161 7.41 -19.47 13.36
CA ARG A 161 7.77 -20.60 14.24
C ARG A 161 8.44 -20.19 15.57
N LYS A 162 8.65 -18.90 15.86
CA LYS A 162 9.36 -18.44 17.08
C LYS A 162 8.89 -17.09 17.66
N LEU A 163 7.73 -16.55 17.28
CA LEU A 163 7.27 -15.29 17.90
C LEU A 163 6.51 -15.59 19.18
N SER A 164 6.90 -14.94 20.28
CA SER A 164 6.07 -14.90 21.48
C SER A 164 4.82 -14.07 21.20
N ASP A 165 3.72 -14.40 21.86
CA ASP A 165 2.48 -13.62 21.80
C ASP A 165 2.74 -12.16 22.24
N ASP A 166 3.71 -11.93 23.12
CA ASP A 166 4.17 -10.61 23.56
C ASP A 166 4.63 -9.70 22.41
N VAL A 167 5.33 -10.26 21.40
CA VAL A 167 5.75 -9.50 20.20
C VAL A 167 4.54 -9.12 19.36
N LEU A 168 3.56 -10.02 19.22
CA LEU A 168 2.34 -9.75 18.45
C LEU A 168 1.50 -8.67 19.12
N GLU A 169 1.47 -8.62 20.44
CA GLU A 169 0.73 -7.60 21.19
C GLU A 169 1.42 -6.22 21.13
N LYS A 170 2.75 -6.17 21.20
CA LYS A 170 3.50 -4.90 21.30
C LYS A 170 3.92 -4.30 19.97
N VAL A 171 4.11 -5.11 18.92
CA VAL A 171 4.65 -4.63 17.64
C VAL A 171 3.54 -4.51 16.58
N PRO A 172 3.39 -3.33 15.95
CA PRO A 172 2.48 -3.14 14.83
C PRO A 172 2.69 -4.15 13.71
N HIS A 173 1.62 -4.85 13.35
CA HIS A 173 1.66 -5.91 12.35
C HIS A 173 0.35 -6.04 11.57
N ALA A 174 0.42 -6.75 10.45
CA ALA A 174 -0.70 -7.15 9.63
C ALA A 174 -0.48 -8.58 9.11
N TRP A 175 -1.55 -9.25 8.73
CA TRP A 175 -1.54 -10.59 8.16
C TRP A 175 -1.61 -10.51 6.64
N GLY A 176 -0.50 -10.79 5.97
CA GLY A 176 -0.45 -10.90 4.52
C GLY A 176 -1.23 -12.13 4.04
N LEU A 177 -2.00 -11.96 2.96
CA LEU A 177 -2.78 -13.04 2.35
C LEU A 177 -1.95 -13.83 1.34
N PRO A 178 -2.26 -15.12 1.11
CA PRO A 178 -1.72 -15.84 -0.03
C PRO A 178 -2.00 -15.11 -1.34
N GLY A 179 -1.05 -15.14 -2.28
CA GLY A 179 -1.21 -14.45 -3.56
C GLY A 179 0.11 -14.02 -4.19
N ARG A 180 0.01 -13.42 -5.37
CA ARG A 180 1.14 -12.85 -6.10
C ARG A 180 1.09 -11.33 -5.99
N TYR A 181 2.19 -10.75 -5.50
CA TYR A 181 2.31 -9.34 -5.22
C TYR A 181 3.36 -8.71 -6.13
N GLY A 182 3.01 -7.57 -6.72
CA GLY A 182 3.87 -6.86 -7.67
C GLY A 182 4.12 -7.65 -8.96
N HIS A 183 5.14 -7.25 -9.72
CA HIS A 183 5.44 -7.85 -11.03
C HIS A 183 6.03 -9.26 -10.92
N LYS A 184 5.17 -10.24 -10.62
CA LYS A 184 5.42 -11.72 -10.64
C LYS A 184 6.60 -12.23 -9.80
N THR A 185 7.19 -11.40 -8.96
CA THR A 185 8.43 -11.73 -8.23
C THR A 185 8.19 -12.16 -6.80
N HIS A 186 7.04 -11.80 -6.21
CA HIS A 186 6.75 -12.15 -4.82
C HIS A 186 5.44 -12.92 -4.68
N THR A 187 5.56 -14.23 -4.52
CA THR A 187 4.43 -15.10 -4.20
C THR A 187 4.44 -15.38 -2.70
N LEU A 188 3.28 -15.26 -2.07
CA LEU A 188 3.02 -15.74 -0.72
C LEU A 188 2.15 -16.99 -0.80
N ALA A 189 2.67 -18.13 -0.35
CA ALA A 189 1.94 -19.40 -0.41
C ALA A 189 0.93 -19.57 0.74
N GLU A 190 1.23 -19.00 1.91
CA GLU A 190 0.44 -19.15 3.13
C GLU A 190 0.28 -17.79 3.81
N PRO A 191 -0.83 -17.56 4.54
CA PRO A 191 -0.99 -16.35 5.32
C PRO A 191 0.16 -16.18 6.33
N MET A 192 0.70 -14.97 6.46
CA MET A 192 1.76 -14.71 7.46
C MET A 192 1.70 -13.31 8.04
N ALA A 193 2.12 -13.19 9.30
CA ALA A 193 2.32 -11.90 9.94
C ALA A 193 3.52 -11.15 9.31
N VAL A 194 3.30 -9.89 9.01
CA VAL A 194 4.30 -8.93 8.57
C VAL A 194 4.29 -7.71 9.49
N PHE A 195 5.46 -7.21 9.84
CA PHE A 195 5.62 -6.24 10.92
C PHE A 195 6.08 -4.89 10.39
N HIS A 196 5.69 -3.82 11.07
CA HIS A 196 6.27 -2.50 10.86
C HIS A 196 7.76 -2.55 11.21
N ARG A 197 8.62 -2.30 10.22
CA ARG A 197 10.06 -2.52 10.35
C ARG A 197 10.69 -1.68 11.48
N PRO A 198 10.50 -0.34 11.54
CA PRO A 198 11.03 0.48 12.63
C PRO A 198 10.61 -0.01 14.01
N SER A 199 9.32 -0.29 14.23
CA SER A 199 8.82 -0.75 15.52
C SER A 199 9.39 -2.11 15.91
N LEU A 200 9.52 -3.03 14.96
CA LEU A 200 10.14 -4.33 15.21
C LEU A 200 11.62 -4.19 15.59
N LEU A 201 12.37 -3.31 14.90
CA LEU A 201 13.78 -3.09 15.21
C LEU A 201 13.98 -2.39 16.55
N ALA A 202 13.09 -1.46 16.92
CA ALA A 202 13.10 -0.82 18.23
C ALA A 202 12.85 -1.86 19.33
N TYR A 203 11.78 -2.67 19.18
CA TYR A 203 11.44 -3.73 20.12
C TYR A 203 12.60 -4.71 20.36
N LEU A 204 13.24 -5.19 19.28
CA LEU A 204 14.37 -6.12 19.38
C LEU A 204 15.69 -5.47 19.83
N GLY A 205 15.76 -4.15 19.82
CA GLY A 205 16.90 -3.38 20.30
C GLY A 205 16.83 -3.05 21.80
N GLU A 206 15.64 -3.15 22.40
CA GLU A 206 15.41 -2.89 23.83
C GLU A 206 15.65 -4.13 24.71
N ASP A 207 15.47 -5.35 24.17
CA ASP A 207 15.87 -6.60 24.83
C ASP A 207 17.34 -6.94 24.50
N ASP A 208 18.27 -6.48 25.36
CA ASP A 208 19.73 -6.69 25.27
C ASP A 208 20.13 -8.19 25.33
N ASP A 209 19.20 -9.07 25.71
CA ASP A 209 19.38 -10.53 25.78
C ASP A 209 18.95 -11.28 24.50
N SER A 210 18.46 -10.59 23.47
CA SER A 210 17.99 -11.26 22.25
C SER A 210 19.15 -11.89 21.44
N GLU A 211 18.99 -13.18 21.12
CA GLU A 211 20.04 -14.02 20.51
C GLU A 211 20.63 -13.35 19.23
N PRO A 212 21.97 -13.22 19.11
CA PRO A 212 22.63 -12.51 18.01
C PRO A 212 22.28 -13.07 16.61
N GLU A 213 21.81 -14.31 16.54
CA GLU A 213 21.32 -14.97 15.34
C GLU A 213 20.04 -14.30 14.78
N THR A 214 19.12 -13.87 15.65
CA THR A 214 17.89 -13.17 15.27
C THR A 214 18.22 -11.79 14.69
N ARG A 215 19.16 -11.09 15.32
CA ARG A 215 19.68 -9.79 14.87
C ARG A 215 20.41 -9.92 13.53
N ARG A 216 21.20 -10.99 13.33
CA ARG A 216 21.84 -11.31 12.04
C ARG A 216 20.82 -11.60 10.95
N GLN A 217 19.79 -12.41 11.18
CA GLN A 217 18.77 -12.70 10.17
C GLN A 217 18.03 -11.44 9.69
N LEU A 218 17.80 -10.48 10.59
CA LEU A 218 17.15 -9.20 10.26
C LEU A 218 18.05 -8.26 9.44
N LEU A 219 19.36 -8.30 9.68
CA LEU A 219 20.38 -7.53 8.96
C LEU A 219 20.75 -8.17 7.62
N VAL A 220 20.79 -9.49 7.51
CA VAL A 220 21.18 -10.26 6.30
C VAL A 220 20.23 -10.00 5.12
N GLU A 221 18.94 -9.77 5.38
CA GLU A 221 18.04 -9.34 4.32
C GLU A 221 18.44 -8.00 3.71
N GLY A 222 19.09 -7.10 4.49
CA GLY A 222 19.65 -5.81 4.09
C GLY A 222 20.55 -5.87 2.85
N GLY A 223 21.35 -6.92 2.70
CA GLY A 223 22.22 -7.11 1.54
C GLY A 223 21.47 -7.48 0.24
N ARG A 224 20.30 -8.12 0.34
CA ARG A 224 19.45 -8.45 -0.83
C ARG A 224 18.71 -7.24 -1.40
N TRP A 225 18.56 -6.16 -0.64
CA TRP A 225 17.98 -4.90 -1.12
C TRP A 225 18.76 -4.31 -2.28
N GLN A 226 20.07 -4.52 -2.31
CA GLN A 226 20.95 -4.00 -3.36
C GLN A 226 20.79 -4.74 -4.70
N ARG A 227 20.20 -5.94 -4.73
CA ARG A 227 20.01 -6.73 -5.96
C ARG A 227 18.73 -6.39 -6.72
N PHE A 228 17.69 -5.87 -6.05
CA PHE A 228 16.52 -5.31 -6.72
C PHE A 228 16.85 -3.89 -7.18
N ARG A 229 17.60 -3.83 -8.29
CA ARG A 229 18.32 -2.65 -8.79
C ARG A 229 17.58 -1.91 -9.89
N SER A 230 16.35 -2.31 -10.27
CA SER A 230 15.52 -1.37 -11.01
C SER A 230 15.14 -0.28 -10.02
N PHE A 231 15.85 0.85 -10.12
CA PHE A 231 15.52 2.10 -9.42
C PHE A 231 14.00 2.38 -9.47
N TRP A 232 13.35 1.88 -10.52
CA TRP A 232 11.94 2.00 -10.92
C TRP A 232 10.93 1.09 -10.23
N ASP A 233 11.31 -0.07 -9.70
CA ASP A 233 10.31 -1.00 -9.15
C ASP A 233 10.30 -1.02 -7.62
N PRO A 234 9.13 -0.79 -6.98
CA PRO A 234 9.01 -0.92 -5.53
C PRO A 234 9.17 -2.38 -5.11
N PHE A 235 9.71 -2.59 -3.90
CA PHE A 235 9.79 -3.92 -3.30
C PHE A 235 8.40 -4.58 -3.27
N PRO A 236 8.21 -5.75 -3.92
CA PRO A 236 6.90 -6.37 -4.06
C PRO A 236 6.16 -6.62 -2.75
N ILE A 237 6.89 -6.85 -1.66
CA ILE A 237 6.32 -7.06 -0.33
C ILE A 237 5.54 -5.85 0.20
N ARG A 238 5.81 -4.63 -0.31
CA ARG A 238 5.06 -3.42 0.09
C ARG A 238 3.57 -3.56 -0.24
N PHE A 239 3.25 -4.17 -1.39
CA PHE A 239 1.88 -4.33 -1.85
C PHE A 239 1.03 -5.22 -0.91
N LEU A 240 1.63 -5.97 0.02
CA LEU A 240 0.87 -6.73 1.02
C LEU A 240 0.08 -5.86 2.01
N VAL A 241 0.57 -4.64 2.26
CA VAL A 241 0.10 -3.79 3.37
C VAL A 241 0.00 -2.34 2.96
N THR A 242 0.00 -2.07 1.66
CA THR A 242 -0.17 -0.73 1.12
C THR A 242 -1.21 -0.77 0.04
N MET A 243 -2.07 0.23 0.05
CA MET A 243 -3.10 0.41 -0.96
C MET A 243 -3.12 1.87 -1.36
N ARG A 244 -3.56 2.14 -2.59
CA ARG A 244 -3.95 3.51 -2.95
C ARG A 244 -5.19 3.89 -2.16
N ALA A 245 -5.16 5.10 -1.61
CA ALA A 245 -6.27 5.63 -0.84
C ALA A 245 -6.55 7.07 -1.28
N PRO A 246 -7.78 7.39 -1.71
CA PRO A 246 -8.20 8.79 -1.82
C PRO A 246 -8.17 9.45 -0.44
N TYR A 247 -8.34 10.77 -0.40
CA TYR A 247 -8.59 11.49 0.86
C TYR A 247 -10.06 11.88 0.95
N TRP A 248 -10.57 11.96 2.17
CA TRP A 248 -11.92 12.44 2.44
C TRP A 248 -11.95 13.97 2.38
N ASP A 249 -12.60 14.50 1.35
CA ASP A 249 -12.81 15.93 1.22
C ASP A 249 -14.06 16.35 2.01
N ARG A 250 -13.87 17.19 3.02
CA ARG A 250 -14.97 17.59 3.93
C ARG A 250 -16.04 18.43 3.23
N PRO A 251 -15.70 19.46 2.43
CA PRO A 251 -16.70 20.26 1.72
C PRO A 251 -17.50 19.42 0.70
N ALA A 252 -16.84 18.54 -0.06
CA ALA A 252 -17.51 17.68 -1.02
C ALA A 252 -18.17 16.44 -0.38
N ASN A 253 -17.94 16.18 0.91
CA ASN A 253 -18.40 15.01 1.66
C ASN A 253 -18.19 13.70 0.87
N SER A 254 -17.02 13.56 0.25
CA SER A 254 -16.69 12.45 -0.67
C SER A 254 -15.20 12.21 -0.76
N PHE A 255 -14.81 11.05 -1.30
CA PHE A 255 -13.41 10.68 -1.49
C PHE A 255 -12.85 11.22 -2.81
N VAL A 256 -11.69 11.88 -2.74
CA VAL A 256 -11.00 12.48 -3.89
C VAL A 256 -9.62 11.82 -4.09
N GLY A 257 -9.34 11.35 -5.32
CA GLY A 257 -8.15 10.56 -5.67
C GLY A 257 -6.87 11.37 -5.97
N GLY A 258 -6.94 12.70 -5.95
CA GLY A 258 -5.86 13.60 -6.35
C GLY A 258 -5.61 13.62 -7.87
N PHE A 259 -4.79 14.57 -8.31
CA PHE A 259 -4.47 14.84 -9.73
C PHE A 259 -3.07 14.32 -10.06
N PHE A 260 -2.80 13.97 -11.31
CA PHE A 260 -1.46 13.64 -11.79
C PHE A 260 -1.16 14.42 -13.08
N CYS A 261 0.10 14.75 -13.30
CA CYS A 261 0.54 15.42 -14.51
C CYS A 261 0.90 14.37 -15.58
N LEU A 262 0.19 14.38 -16.72
CA LEU A 262 0.47 13.47 -17.83
C LEU A 262 1.87 13.69 -18.40
N ALA A 263 2.32 14.94 -18.52
CA ALA A 263 3.68 15.23 -18.97
C ALA A 263 4.74 14.62 -18.02
N CYS A 264 4.52 14.67 -16.70
CA CYS A 264 5.40 13.99 -15.73
C CYS A 264 5.34 12.47 -15.83
N LEU A 265 4.18 11.92 -16.20
CA LEU A 265 3.98 10.48 -16.33
C LEU A 265 4.69 9.91 -17.57
N PHE A 266 4.60 10.63 -18.69
CA PHE A 266 5.14 10.23 -20.00
C PHE A 266 6.56 10.73 -20.27
N GLN A 267 7.23 11.33 -19.28
CA GLN A 267 8.63 11.69 -19.45
C GLN A 267 9.38 10.48 -20.01
N PRO A 268 10.03 10.62 -21.19
CA PRO A 268 10.74 9.50 -21.78
C PRO A 268 11.67 8.98 -20.69
N LYS A 269 11.53 7.70 -20.35
CA LYS A 269 12.52 7.03 -19.51
C LYS A 269 13.81 7.24 -20.28
N ILE A 270 14.67 8.16 -19.85
CA ILE A 270 15.97 8.39 -20.49
C ILE A 270 16.77 7.12 -20.20
N THR A 271 16.54 6.11 -21.03
CA THR A 271 17.20 4.82 -21.07
C THR A 271 18.35 4.86 -22.05
N ASP A 272 18.66 6.02 -22.62
CA ASP A 272 19.79 6.19 -23.52
C ASP A 272 21.05 5.70 -22.81
N ARG A 273 21.48 4.50 -23.21
CA ARG A 273 22.63 3.79 -22.67
C ARG A 273 23.91 4.58 -22.93
N GLN A 274 23.92 5.44 -23.95
CA GLN A 274 25.10 6.18 -24.37
C GLN A 274 25.32 7.44 -23.53
N ASN A 275 24.27 7.95 -22.86
CA ASN A 275 24.35 9.17 -22.07
C ASN A 275 23.86 8.95 -20.63
N ARG A 276 24.22 7.81 -20.03
CA ARG A 276 24.06 7.63 -18.58
C ARG A 276 24.85 8.73 -17.89
N PRO A 277 24.21 9.66 -17.17
CA PRO A 277 24.94 10.49 -16.23
C PRO A 277 25.71 9.54 -15.34
N SER A 278 27.01 9.78 -15.17
CA SER A 278 27.82 9.00 -14.24
C SER A 278 27.04 8.83 -12.92
N LEU A 279 27.09 7.64 -12.31
CA LEU A 279 26.25 7.25 -11.17
C LEU A 279 26.23 8.28 -10.02
N GLY A 280 27.23 9.17 -9.95
CA GLY A 280 27.31 10.28 -9.00
C GLY A 280 26.35 11.46 -9.25
N MET A 281 25.74 11.60 -10.43
CA MET A 281 24.93 12.77 -10.80
C MET A 281 23.41 12.58 -10.58
N ILE A 282 22.96 11.36 -10.33
CA ILE A 282 21.53 11.02 -10.13
C ILE A 282 21.10 11.22 -8.66
N MET A 283 22.04 11.43 -7.73
CA MET A 283 21.74 11.52 -6.30
C MET A 283 21.12 12.85 -5.86
N TYR A 284 21.13 13.90 -6.70
CA TYR A 284 20.58 15.22 -6.35
C TYR A 284 19.59 15.72 -7.42
N GLY A 285 18.47 15.00 -7.55
CA GLY A 285 17.09 15.52 -7.58
C GLY A 285 16.63 16.70 -8.44
N HIS A 286 17.46 17.43 -9.20
CA HIS A 286 17.03 18.74 -9.71
C HIS A 286 17.26 19.06 -11.19
N LEU A 287 18.00 18.28 -11.97
CA LEU A 287 18.54 18.88 -13.20
C LEU A 287 17.80 18.71 -14.52
N LEU A 288 16.84 17.81 -14.74
CA LEU A 288 16.14 17.75 -16.05
C LEU A 288 14.70 17.17 -16.04
N TYR A 289 14.07 16.99 -14.87
CA TYR A 289 12.76 16.32 -14.80
C TYR A 289 11.68 17.32 -14.38
N TRP A 290 10.61 17.44 -15.16
CA TRP A 290 9.43 18.27 -14.86
C TRP A 290 8.72 17.85 -13.57
N GLY A 291 9.11 16.74 -12.94
CA GLY A 291 8.50 16.22 -11.73
C GLY A 291 8.80 14.75 -11.54
N CYS A 292 8.35 14.19 -10.41
CA CYS A 292 8.48 12.75 -10.15
C CYS A 292 7.31 12.01 -10.84
N PRO A 293 7.59 11.03 -11.72
CA PRO A 293 6.53 10.22 -12.32
C PRO A 293 5.66 9.59 -11.24
N TRP A 294 4.36 9.47 -11.51
CA TRP A 294 3.35 8.91 -10.59
C TRP A 294 3.09 9.73 -9.32
N ARG A 295 3.72 10.91 -9.16
CA ARG A 295 3.34 11.84 -8.10
C ARG A 295 1.93 12.34 -8.37
N ARG A 296 1.09 12.25 -7.34
CA ARG A 296 -0.22 12.89 -7.31
C ARG A 296 -0.18 14.18 -6.49
N TYR A 297 -1.19 15.01 -6.68
CA TYR A 297 -1.31 16.34 -6.10
C TYR A 297 -2.73 16.58 -5.58
N THR A 298 -2.87 17.48 -4.60
CA THR A 298 -4.17 18.13 -4.34
C THR A 298 -4.49 19.09 -5.47
N ARG A 299 -5.68 19.70 -5.47
CA ARG A 299 -6.02 20.71 -6.48
C ARG A 299 -5.03 21.88 -6.43
N GLU A 300 -4.74 22.36 -5.23
CA GLU A 300 -3.82 23.48 -4.98
C GLU A 300 -2.39 23.10 -5.36
N GLY A 301 -1.91 21.95 -4.88
CA GLY A 301 -0.56 21.48 -5.21
C GLY A 301 -0.38 21.13 -6.69
N PHE A 302 -1.46 20.88 -7.43
CA PHE A 302 -1.42 20.73 -8.88
C PHE A 302 -1.31 22.09 -9.57
N GLY A 303 -2.02 23.10 -9.09
CA GLY A 303 -1.86 24.49 -9.54
C GLY A 303 -0.44 24.99 -9.35
N GLU A 304 0.13 24.83 -8.15
CA GLU A 304 1.54 25.15 -7.85
C GLU A 304 2.52 24.43 -8.79
N HIS A 305 2.24 23.17 -9.11
CA HIS A 305 3.03 22.39 -10.05
C HIS A 305 2.95 22.94 -11.49
N LEU A 306 1.77 23.36 -11.95
CA LEU A 306 1.63 23.99 -13.27
C LEU A 306 2.31 25.36 -13.32
N GLU A 307 2.25 26.14 -12.24
CA GLU A 307 2.94 27.43 -12.15
C GLU A 307 4.47 27.27 -12.17
N GLU A 308 5.01 26.24 -11.49
CA GLU A 308 6.45 25.98 -11.42
C GLU A 308 7.03 25.51 -12.77
N PHE A 309 6.31 24.61 -13.46
CA PHE A 309 6.82 23.96 -14.69
C PHE A 309 6.22 24.50 -15.99
N GLY A 310 5.30 25.46 -15.91
CA GLY A 310 4.64 26.11 -17.03
C GLY A 310 3.42 25.36 -17.56
N GLU A 311 2.56 26.08 -18.29
CA GLU A 311 1.50 25.47 -19.09
C GLU A 311 2.13 24.65 -20.23
N ILE A 312 1.59 23.46 -20.46
CA ILE A 312 2.14 22.42 -21.36
C ILE A 312 2.03 22.82 -22.84
N GLU A 313 1.54 24.02 -23.17
CA GLU A 313 1.33 24.47 -24.56
C GLU A 313 2.64 24.57 -25.37
N SER A 314 3.75 25.07 -24.80
CA SER A 314 4.90 25.42 -25.65
C SER A 314 5.80 24.26 -26.07
N TYR A 315 5.79 23.12 -25.37
CA TYR A 315 6.71 22.01 -25.67
C TYR A 315 6.11 21.02 -26.67
N TRP A 316 4.81 20.70 -26.54
CA TRP A 316 4.14 19.74 -27.43
C TRP A 316 3.81 20.32 -28.80
N GLU A 317 3.50 21.61 -28.89
CA GLU A 317 3.34 22.28 -30.19
C GLU A 317 4.63 22.26 -31.01
N GLN A 318 5.80 22.22 -30.35
CA GLN A 318 7.10 22.23 -31.03
C GLN A 318 7.72 20.81 -31.19
N HIS A 319 7.38 19.86 -30.32
CA HIS A 319 8.07 18.55 -30.24
C HIS A 319 7.13 17.34 -30.06
N GLY A 320 5.82 17.55 -30.01
CA GLY A 320 4.83 16.49 -29.84
C GLY A 320 4.66 15.65 -31.10
N SER A 321 4.76 14.32 -30.96
CA SER A 321 4.39 13.39 -32.03
C SER A 321 2.86 13.36 -32.15
N PRO A 322 2.27 13.64 -33.32
CA PRO A 322 0.82 13.59 -33.54
C PRO A 322 0.17 12.28 -33.06
N ASP A 323 0.86 11.15 -33.26
CA ASP A 323 0.44 9.79 -32.84
C ASP A 323 0.11 9.64 -31.34
N LEU A 324 0.64 10.52 -30.47
CA LEU A 324 0.44 10.42 -29.02
C LEU A 324 -0.88 11.08 -28.57
N LEU A 325 -1.36 12.09 -29.30
CA LEU A 325 -2.65 12.75 -29.03
C LEU A 325 -3.82 11.86 -29.46
N GLU A 326 -3.73 11.25 -30.65
CA GLU A 326 -4.74 10.29 -31.12
C GLU A 326 -4.91 9.11 -30.14
N ARG A 327 -3.83 8.64 -29.51
CA ARG A 327 -3.87 7.58 -28.49
C ARG A 327 -4.51 7.99 -27.16
N ILE A 328 -4.46 9.27 -26.80
CA ILE A 328 -5.08 9.77 -25.56
C ILE A 328 -6.58 9.95 -25.77
N GLU A 329 -7.00 10.49 -26.93
CA GLU A 329 -8.41 10.69 -27.27
C GLU A 329 -9.17 9.36 -27.43
N GLU A 330 -8.52 8.30 -27.92
CA GLU A 330 -9.11 6.95 -27.98
C GLU A 330 -9.23 6.24 -26.61
N ASP A 331 -8.62 6.78 -25.56
CA ASP A 331 -8.55 6.18 -24.21
C ASP A 331 -9.47 6.87 -23.18
N GLU A 332 -10.15 7.98 -23.51
CA GLU A 332 -11.01 8.72 -22.56
C GLU A 332 -12.21 7.89 -22.05
N ASP A 333 -12.65 6.88 -22.80
CA ASP A 333 -13.74 5.97 -22.41
C ASP A 333 -13.27 4.71 -21.65
N LYS A 334 -11.96 4.53 -21.43
CA LYS A 334 -11.43 3.39 -20.67
C LYS A 334 -11.25 3.79 -19.21
N PRO A 335 -11.56 2.91 -18.23
CA PRO A 335 -11.24 3.18 -16.83
C PRO A 335 -9.77 3.61 -16.73
N CYS A 336 -9.48 4.60 -15.86
CA CYS A 336 -8.25 5.42 -15.71
C CYS A 336 -6.90 4.66 -15.53
N TRP A 337 -6.84 3.41 -15.95
CA TRP A 337 -5.75 2.48 -15.94
C TRP A 337 -5.75 1.80 -17.31
N PRO A 338 -4.78 2.09 -18.20
CA PRO A 338 -4.58 1.17 -19.31
C PRO A 338 -4.28 -0.21 -18.70
N PRO A 339 -4.91 -1.31 -19.17
CA PRO A 339 -4.36 -2.62 -18.89
C PRO A 339 -2.91 -2.57 -19.34
N PHE A 340 -2.00 -2.82 -18.40
CA PHE A 340 -0.56 -2.82 -18.68
C PHE A 340 -0.33 -3.89 -19.75
N ASP A 341 -0.22 -3.50 -21.02
CA ASP A 341 -0.03 -4.46 -22.11
C ASP A 341 1.38 -5.04 -22.00
N HIS A 342 1.44 -6.34 -21.71
CA HIS A 342 2.68 -7.09 -21.59
C HIS A 342 3.26 -7.50 -22.95
N SER A 343 2.61 -7.16 -24.07
CA SER A 343 3.04 -7.53 -25.42
C SER A 343 4.40 -6.92 -25.81
N ASP A 344 4.72 -5.72 -25.31
CA ASP A 344 5.99 -5.03 -25.59
C ASP A 344 7.24 -5.64 -24.92
N TYR A 345 7.05 -6.65 -24.05
CA TYR A 345 8.16 -7.35 -23.36
C TYR A 345 8.40 -8.79 -23.85
N ARG A 346 7.65 -9.27 -24.87
CA ARG A 346 7.78 -10.65 -25.37
C ARG A 346 8.91 -10.88 -26.39
N SER A 347 9.75 -9.89 -26.71
CA SER A 347 10.78 -10.06 -27.77
C SER A 347 12.17 -10.53 -27.29
N LEU A 348 12.31 -11.05 -26.06
CA LEU A 348 13.58 -11.62 -25.57
C LEU A 348 13.42 -13.05 -25.04
N ASP A 349 12.75 -13.91 -25.81
CA ASP A 349 12.91 -15.36 -25.69
C ASP A 349 14.11 -15.80 -26.55
N HIS A 350 15.33 -15.53 -26.06
CA HIS A 350 16.49 -16.34 -26.43
C HIS A 350 16.84 -17.23 -25.23
N PRO A 351 16.85 -18.57 -25.38
CA PRO A 351 17.29 -19.46 -24.33
C PRO A 351 18.77 -19.20 -24.06
N ILE A 352 19.10 -18.70 -22.87
CA ILE A 352 20.46 -18.66 -22.36
C ILE A 352 20.80 -20.08 -21.94
N ASP A 353 21.64 -20.75 -22.73
CA ASP A 353 22.22 -22.06 -22.42
C ASP A 353 23.15 -21.96 -21.19
N PRO A 354 22.89 -22.65 -20.07
CA PRO A 354 23.69 -22.52 -18.86
C PRO A 354 25.05 -23.22 -18.87
N LEU A 355 25.51 -23.80 -20.00
CA LEU A 355 26.63 -24.76 -19.98
C LEU A 355 27.89 -24.39 -20.77
N THR A 356 28.07 -23.17 -21.23
CA THR A 356 29.31 -22.78 -21.92
C THR A 356 30.00 -21.62 -21.23
N TYR A 357 30.77 -21.87 -20.17
CA TYR A 357 32.00 -21.11 -19.83
C TYR A 357 32.75 -21.80 -18.68
N PHE A 358 33.57 -22.79 -19.02
CA PHE A 358 34.77 -23.16 -18.25
C PHE A 358 35.94 -23.17 -19.25
N PRO A 359 36.94 -22.28 -19.13
CA PRO A 359 38.22 -22.52 -19.77
C PRO A 359 39.04 -23.44 -18.85
N GLN A 360 39.32 -24.65 -19.32
CA GLN A 360 40.48 -25.42 -18.89
C GLN A 360 41.63 -25.13 -19.86
N ASP A 361 42.75 -24.72 -19.27
CA ASP A 361 44.15 -24.84 -19.69
C ASP A 361 44.63 -24.14 -20.98
N ILE A 362 45.38 -23.03 -20.80
CA ILE A 362 46.85 -22.92 -20.92
C ILE A 362 47.30 -21.63 -20.23
#